data_AF-A0A0H2LSE1-F1
#
_entry.id   AF-A0A0H2LSE1-F1
#
_cell.length_a   1.000
_cell.length_b   1.000
_cell.length_c   1.000
_cell.angle_alpha   90.00
_cell.angle_beta   90.00
_cell.angle_gamma   90.00
#
_symmetry.space_group_name_H-M   'P 1'
#
loop_
_entity.id
_entity.type
_entity.pdbx_description
1 polymer ?
#
loop_
_entity_poly.entity_id
_entity_poly.type
_entity_poly.pdbx_seq_one_letter_code
_entity_poly.pdbx_strand_id
1 'polypeptide(L)'
;MTRSRTPLEAAAGKLIAAIQKEWGIEAGEPRSAESENVMHAAHDLLQAASKFGSIVSVIGSGSVSTFLGTQWVQAHPRVLPYIAALEDAQ
;
A
#
# COMPACT_ATOMS: atom_id res chain seq x y z
N MET A 1 24.23 8.13 4.56
CA MET A 1 23.30 9.04 5.26
C MET A 1 22.06 8.23 5.63
N THR A 2 21.81 8.03 6.92
CA THR A 2 20.56 7.43 7.40
C THR A 2 19.45 8.44 7.21
N ARG A 3 18.78 8.39 6.06
CA ARG A 3 17.55 9.15 5.84
C ARG A 3 16.55 8.65 6.88
N SER A 4 16.21 9.48 7.86
CA SER A 4 15.18 9.13 8.84
C SER A 4 13.88 8.99 8.07
N ARG A 5 13.22 7.83 8.20
CA ARG A 5 11.99 7.58 7.47
C ARG A 5 10.94 8.59 7.91
N THR A 6 10.28 9.24 6.96
CA THR A 6 9.14 10.11 7.28
C THR A 6 7.99 9.26 7.85
N PRO A 7 7.05 9.85 8.62
CA PRO A 7 5.85 9.13 9.06
C PRO A 7 5.09 8.49 7.89
N LEU A 8 5.04 9.17 6.73
CA LEU A 8 4.44 8.66 5.50
C LEU A 8 5.21 7.46 4.94
N GLU A 9 6.53 7.52 4.82
CA GLU A 9 7.36 6.37 4.42
C GLU A 9 7.24 5.22 5.43
N ALA A 10 7.10 5.52 6.72
CA ALA A 10 6.86 4.54 7.78
C ALA A 10 5.53 3.80 7.56
N ALA A 11 4.45 4.55 7.33
CA ALA A 11 3.12 4.02 7.05
C ALA A 11 3.08 3.20 5.74
N ALA A 12 3.69 3.69 4.66
CA ALA A 12 3.74 2.99 3.38
C ALA A 12 4.46 1.65 3.49
N GLY A 13 5.59 1.60 4.20
CA GLY A 13 6.29 0.34 4.44
C GLY A 13 5.51 -0.65 5.31
N LYS A 14 4.70 -0.17 6.27
CA LYS A 14 3.81 -1.04 7.07
C LYS A 14 2.68 -1.60 6.21
N LEU A 15 2.14 -0.80 5.30
CA LEU A 15 1.12 -1.24 4.34
C LEU A 15 1.65 -2.36 3.42
N ILE A 16 2.85 -2.20 2.85
CA ILE A 16 3.49 -3.25 2.04
C ILE A 16 3.65 -4.53 2.85
N ALA A 17 4.14 -4.45 4.08
CA ALA A 17 4.31 -5.62 4.94
C ALA A 17 2.97 -6.33 5.26
N ALA A 18 1.87 -5.59 5.37
CA ALA A 18 0.54 -6.17 5.55
C ALA A 18 0.07 -6.90 4.27
N ILE A 19 0.24 -6.28 3.10
CA ILE A 19 -0.11 -6.87 1.81
C ILE A 19 0.73 -8.13 1.54
N GLN A 20 2.02 -8.12 1.89
CA GLN A 20 2.90 -9.28 1.76
C GLN A 20 2.44 -10.48 2.58
N LYS A 21 1.86 -10.24 3.76
CA LYS A 21 1.31 -11.32 4.59
C LYS A 21 0.08 -11.94 3.96
N GLU A 22 -0.83 -11.13 3.40
CA GLU A 22 -2.01 -11.63 2.71
C GLU A 22 -1.61 -12.38 1.42
N TRP A 23 -0.69 -11.83 0.63
CA TRP A 23 -0.18 -12.52 -0.56
C TRP A 23 0.50 -13.86 -0.25
N GLY A 24 1.26 -13.94 0.85
CA GLY A 24 1.87 -15.19 1.30
C GLY A 24 0.87 -16.27 1.72
N ILE A 25 -0.35 -15.87 2.12
CA ILE A 25 -1.46 -16.79 2.42
C ILE A 25 -2.14 -17.27 1.13
N GLU A 26 -2.26 -16.40 0.12
CA GLU A 26 -2.91 -16.68 -1.17
C GLU A 26 -1.98 -17.30 -2.22
N ALA A 27 -0.71 -17.55 -1.89
CA ALA A 27 0.27 -18.07 -2.84
C ALA A 27 -0.18 -19.44 -3.41
N GLY A 28 -0.41 -19.48 -4.73
CA GLY A 28 -0.91 -20.67 -5.44
C GLY A 28 -2.41 -20.64 -5.76
N GLU A 29 -3.15 -19.63 -5.28
CA GLU A 29 -4.55 -19.42 -5.63
C GLU A 29 -4.73 -18.60 -6.92
N PRO A 30 -5.85 -18.76 -7.64
CA PRO A 30 -6.16 -17.99 -8.85
C PRO A 30 -6.15 -16.46 -8.65
N ARG A 31 -6.32 -15.98 -7.39
CA ARG A 31 -6.27 -14.56 -7.03
C ARG A 31 -4.87 -13.97 -6.91
N SER A 32 -3.81 -14.79 -7.04
CA SER A 32 -2.42 -14.33 -6.92
C SER A 32 -2.08 -13.17 -7.88
N ALA A 33 -2.72 -13.08 -9.04
CA ALA A 33 -2.50 -11.99 -9.99
C ALA A 33 -3.05 -10.63 -9.48
N GLU A 34 -4.17 -10.62 -8.75
CA GLU A 34 -4.70 -9.40 -8.13
C GLU A 34 -3.77 -8.93 -7.01
N SER A 35 -3.29 -9.87 -6.19
CA SER A 35 -2.36 -9.61 -5.08
C SER A 35 -0.99 -9.12 -5.55
N GLU A 36 -0.52 -9.59 -6.72
CA GLU A 36 0.70 -9.08 -7.35
C GLU A 36 0.53 -7.62 -7.83
N ASN A 37 -0.60 -7.28 -8.45
CA ASN A 37 -0.88 -5.89 -8.83
C ASN A 37 -0.96 -4.95 -7.62
N VAL A 38 -1.61 -5.41 -6.54
CA VAL A 38 -1.69 -4.68 -5.27
C VAL A 38 -0.30 -4.49 -4.67
N MET A 39 0.57 -5.50 -4.77
CA MET A 39 1.97 -5.41 -4.33
C MET A 39 2.74 -4.33 -5.08
N HIS A 40 2.62 -4.30 -6.41
CA HIS A 40 3.28 -3.27 -7.23
C HIS A 40 2.77 -1.86 -6.88
N ALA A 41 1.45 -1.69 -6.79
CA ALA A 41 0.83 -0.43 -6.40
C ALA A 41 1.32 0.05 -5.00
N ALA A 42 1.45 -0.86 -4.03
CA ALA A 42 1.97 -0.51 -2.72
C ALA A 42 3.44 -0.03 -2.75
N HIS A 43 4.26 -0.59 -3.63
CA HIS A 43 5.62 -0.12 -3.85
C HIS A 43 5.66 1.27 -4.51
N ASP A 44 4.75 1.57 -5.43
CA ASP A 44 4.63 2.89 -6.03
C ASP A 44 4.31 3.96 -4.97
N LEU A 45 3.43 3.64 -4.01
CA LEU A 45 3.13 4.51 -2.86
C LEU A 45 4.37 4.75 -2.00
N LEU A 46 5.14 3.70 -1.67
CA LEU A 46 6.38 3.86 -0.90
C LEU A 46 7.41 4.70 -1.65
N GLN A 47 7.54 4.47 -2.96
CA GLN A 47 8.45 5.22 -3.80
C GLN A 47 8.06 6.70 -3.85
N ALA A 48 6.77 7.02 -3.98
CA ALA A 48 6.29 8.39 -3.99
C ALA A 48 6.45 9.06 -2.62
N ALA A 49 6.09 8.38 -1.54
CA ALA A 49 6.33 8.83 -0.17
C ALA A 49 7.81 9.16 0.05
N SER A 50 8.73 8.37 -0.52
CA SER A 50 10.17 8.58 -0.32
C SER A 50 10.81 9.62 -1.23
N LYS A 51 10.37 9.68 -2.49
CA LYS A 51 10.93 10.64 -3.45
C LYS A 51 10.33 12.03 -3.28
N PHE A 52 9.03 12.11 -3.03
CA PHE A 52 8.28 13.37 -3.07
C PHE A 52 7.72 13.79 -1.70
N GLY A 53 7.77 12.92 -0.68
CA GLY A 53 7.14 13.20 0.61
C GLY A 53 5.61 13.23 0.54
N SER A 54 5.02 12.71 -0.53
CA SER A 54 3.59 12.68 -0.77
C SER A 54 3.24 11.52 -1.70
N ILE A 55 2.07 10.92 -1.51
CA ILE A 55 1.53 9.88 -2.40
C ILE A 55 0.47 10.42 -3.37
N VAL A 56 0.12 11.71 -3.27
CA VAL A 56 -0.88 12.38 -4.13
C VAL A 56 -0.49 12.31 -5.61
N SER A 57 0.81 12.32 -5.92
CA SER A 57 1.28 12.17 -7.31
C SER A 57 0.96 10.81 -7.93
N VAL A 58 0.65 9.80 -7.10
CA VAL A 58 0.32 8.43 -7.53
C VAL A 58 -1.18 8.18 -7.45
N ILE A 59 -1.82 8.53 -6.33
CA ILE A 59 -3.27 8.28 -6.12
C ILE A 59 -4.16 9.36 -6.75
N GLY A 60 -3.59 10.51 -7.14
CA GLY A 60 -4.34 11.66 -7.65
C GLY A 60 -5.31 12.21 -6.59
N SER A 61 -6.57 12.37 -6.98
CA SER A 61 -7.68 12.74 -6.09
C SER A 61 -8.41 11.56 -5.47
N GLY A 62 -7.94 10.33 -5.71
CA GLY A 62 -8.53 9.10 -5.19
C GLY A 62 -8.04 8.75 -3.78
N SER A 63 -8.63 7.69 -3.21
CA SER A 63 -8.16 7.07 -1.97
C SER A 63 -7.11 6.00 -2.25
N VAL A 64 -6.30 5.68 -1.24
CA VAL A 64 -5.36 4.56 -1.29
C VAL A 64 -6.10 3.25 -1.58
N SER A 65 -7.31 3.07 -1.03
CA SER A 65 -8.13 1.88 -1.31
C SER A 65 -8.54 1.76 -2.78
N THR A 66 -8.83 2.89 -3.42
CA THR A 66 -9.20 2.92 -4.85
C THR A 66 -7.98 2.60 -5.70
N PHE A 67 -6.82 3.18 -5.36
CA PHE A 67 -5.57 2.96 -6.08
C PHE A 67 -5.08 1.50 -5.99
N LEU A 68 -5.17 0.87 -4.82
CA LEU A 68 -4.83 -0.54 -4.64
C LEU A 68 -5.82 -1.51 -5.29
N GLY A 69 -7.04 -1.05 -5.58
CA GLY A 69 -8.14 -1.88 -6.06
C GLY A 69 -9.14 -2.23 -4.95
N THR A 70 -10.32 -1.60 -5.00
CA THR A 70 -11.35 -1.72 -3.97
C THR A 70 -11.79 -3.16 -3.69
N GLN A 71 -11.89 -3.99 -4.73
CA GLN A 71 -12.31 -5.39 -4.61
C GLN A 71 -11.32 -6.18 -3.75
N TRP A 72 -10.02 -6.02 -3.99
CA TRP A 72 -8.99 -6.70 -3.22
C TRP A 72 -8.97 -6.23 -1.77
N VAL A 73 -9.11 -4.92 -1.54
CA VAL A 73 -9.16 -4.33 -0.20
C VAL A 73 -10.39 -4.83 0.59
N GLN A 74 -11.54 -4.98 -0.07
CA GLN A 74 -12.75 -5.55 0.56
C GLN A 74 -12.57 -7.03 0.91
N ALA A 75 -11.85 -7.79 0.09
CA ALA A 75 -11.50 -9.18 0.39
C ALA A 75 -10.49 -9.31 1.54
N HIS A 76 -9.67 -8.26 1.78
CA HIS A 76 -8.59 -8.24 2.76
C HIS A 76 -8.77 -7.12 3.81
N PRO A 77 -9.79 -7.17 4.68
CA PRO A 77 -10.07 -6.09 5.63
C PRO A 77 -8.93 -5.85 6.64
N ARG A 78 -8.01 -6.80 6.80
CA ARG A 78 -6.81 -6.68 7.64
C ARG A 78 -5.86 -5.57 7.18
N VAL A 79 -5.92 -5.18 5.91
CA VAL A 79 -5.08 -4.07 5.39
C VAL A 79 -5.68 -2.68 5.66
N LEU A 80 -6.97 -2.59 5.97
CA LEU A 80 -7.68 -1.31 6.16
C LEU A 80 -7.04 -0.38 7.20
N PRO A 81 -6.59 -0.86 8.38
CA PRO A 81 -5.93 0.02 9.35
C PRO A 81 -4.63 0.64 8.81
N TYR A 82 -3.93 -0.07 7.94
CA TYR A 82 -2.68 0.41 7.33
C TYR A 82 -2.93 1.41 6.20
N ILE A 83 -4.03 1.24 5.46
CA ILE A 83 -4.52 2.22 4.49
C ILE A 83 -4.87 3.52 5.20
N ALA A 84 -5.69 3.47 6.25
CA ALA A 84 -6.09 4.65 7.01
C ALA A 84 -4.87 5.37 7.64
N ALA A 85 -3.92 4.61 8.20
CA ALA A 85 -2.68 5.18 8.75
C ALA A 85 -1.78 5.82 7.68
N LEU A 86 -1.83 5.35 6.43
CA LEU A 86 -1.10 5.96 5.33
C LEU A 86 -1.76 7.27 4.87
N GLU A 87 -3.08 7.29 4.79
CA GLU A 87 -3.84 8.49 4.41
C GLU A 87 -3.76 9.60 5.47
N ASP A 88 -3.74 9.24 6.76
CA ASP A 88 -3.57 10.20 7.88
C ASP A 88 -2.15 10.77 7.97
N ALA A 89 -1.15 10.04 7.47
CA ALA A 89 0.25 10.45 7.48
C ALA A 89 0.65 11.34 6.28
N GLN A 90 -0.30 11.62 5.37
CA GLN A 90 -0.13 12.42 4.16
C GLN A 90 -0.32 13.92 4.44
#